data_AF-A0A2N4YTV4-F1
#
_entry.id   AF-A0A2N4YTV4-F1
#
_cell.length_a   1.000
_cell.length_b   1.000
_cell.length_c   1.000
_cell.angle_alpha   90.00
_cell.angle_beta   90.00
_cell.angle_gamma   90.00
#
_symmetry.space_group_name_H-M   'P 1'
#
loop_
_entity.id
_entity.type
_entity.pdbx_description
1 polymer ?
#
loop_
_entity_poly.entity_id
_entity_poly.type
_entity_poly.pdbx_seq_one_letter_code
_entity_poly.pdbx_strand_id
1 'polypeptide(L)'
;YMEISRSWTRINLDNLGVLTLKATINGTSRVDGKSSTVHLNYAHEENIFDLWRSLRFGDNLQAWLEQNAMLPVRRCTDGKTCKEPK
;
A
#
# COMPACT_ATOMS: atom_id res chain seq x y z
N TYR A 1 -22.98 1.08 -15.65
CA TYR A 1 -22.28 1.03 -14.35
C TYR A 1 -22.59 -0.31 -13.69
N MET A 2 -21.77 -0.75 -12.73
CA MET A 2 -22.02 -1.97 -11.95
C MET A 2 -22.51 -1.62 -10.55
N GLU A 3 -23.61 -2.22 -10.14
CA GLU A 3 -24.13 -2.16 -8.77
C GLU A 3 -23.71 -3.43 -8.03
N ILE A 4 -23.00 -3.28 -6.90
CA ILE A 4 -22.47 -4.40 -6.13
C ILE A 4 -23.47 -4.76 -5.02
N SER A 5 -23.93 -6.01 -5.00
CA SER A 5 -24.85 -6.53 -3.98
C SER A 5 -24.13 -7.23 -2.84
N ARG A 6 -22.99 -7.88 -3.13
CA ARG A 6 -22.13 -8.49 -2.11
C ARG A 6 -20.68 -8.45 -2.60
N SER A 7 -19.79 -8.09 -1.70
CA SER A 7 -18.35 -8.13 -1.92
C SER A 7 -17.71 -8.77 -0.70
N TRP A 8 -16.81 -9.72 -0.92
CA TRP A 8 -15.90 -10.18 0.11
C TRP A 8 -14.50 -10.25 -0.48
N THR A 9 -13.52 -9.91 0.37
CA THR A 9 -12.11 -9.99 0.02
C THR A 9 -11.35 -10.58 1.19
N ARG A 10 -10.45 -11.52 0.89
CA ARG A 10 -9.44 -12.02 1.81
C ARG A 10 -8.08 -11.61 1.29
N ILE A 11 -7.33 -10.92 2.13
CA ILE A 11 -5.94 -10.55 1.88
C ILE A 11 -5.10 -11.29 2.92
N ASN A 12 -4.04 -11.94 2.48
CA ASN A 12 -2.98 -12.43 3.36
C ASN A 12 -1.66 -11.86 2.89
N LEU A 13 -0.79 -11.57 3.84
CA LEU A 13 0.59 -11.15 3.61
C LEU A 13 1.47 -11.91 4.58
N ASP A 14 2.53 -12.52 4.08
CA ASP A 14 3.53 -13.15 4.93
C ASP A 14 4.76 -12.25 5.16
N ASN A 15 5.68 -12.73 5.99
CA ASN A 15 6.92 -12.04 6.32
C ASN A 15 7.97 -12.06 5.19
N LEU A 16 7.76 -12.84 4.12
CA LEU A 16 8.59 -12.85 2.92
C LEU A 16 8.09 -11.85 1.86
N GLY A 17 6.96 -11.18 2.14
CA GLY A 17 6.37 -10.17 1.27
C GLY A 17 5.40 -10.74 0.25
N VAL A 18 5.07 -12.04 0.30
CA VAL A 18 4.09 -12.63 -0.61
C VAL A 18 2.69 -12.22 -0.17
N LEU A 19 2.02 -11.44 -1.02
CA LEU A 19 0.64 -11.03 -0.87
C LEU A 19 -0.25 -11.95 -1.70
N THR A 20 -1.27 -12.55 -1.07
CA THR A 20 -2.35 -13.23 -1.78
C THR A 20 -3.66 -12.49 -1.54
N LEU A 21 -4.40 -12.24 -2.61
CA LEU A 21 -5.72 -11.64 -2.56
C LEU A 21 -6.70 -12.57 -3.25
N LYS A 22 -7.80 -12.89 -2.56
CA LYS A 22 -8.97 -13.54 -3.16
C LYS A 22 -10.18 -12.67 -2.93
N ALA A 23 -10.92 -12.35 -3.98
CA ALA A 23 -12.14 -11.57 -3.91
C ALA A 23 -13.27 -12.27 -4.65
N THR A 24 -14.47 -12.19 -4.11
CA THR A 24 -15.69 -12.47 -4.85
C THR A 24 -16.61 -11.27 -4.77
N ILE A 25 -17.04 -10.82 -5.94
CA ILE A 25 -17.93 -9.68 -6.10
C ILE A 25 -19.15 -10.16 -6.88
N ASN A 26 -20.32 -10.02 -6.26
CA ASN A 26 -21.61 -10.26 -6.88
C ASN A 26 -22.30 -8.92 -7.11
N GLY A 27 -22.97 -8.78 -8.24
CA GLY A 27 -23.68 -7.55 -8.55
C GLY A 27 -24.49 -7.64 -9.83
N THR A 28 -24.97 -6.48 -10.26
CA THR A 28 -25.71 -6.31 -11.51
C THR A 28 -25.02 -5.24 -12.34
N SER A 29 -24.60 -5.58 -13.56
CA SER A 29 -24.10 -4.61 -14.52
C SER A 29 -25.26 -4.06 -15.34
N ARG A 30 -25.29 -2.74 -15.53
CA ARG A 30 -26.21 -2.05 -16.44
C ARG A 30 -25.44 -1.40 -17.58
N VAL A 31 -25.70 -1.84 -18.80
CA VAL A 31 -25.10 -1.33 -20.06
C VAL A 31 -26.20 -1.24 -21.11
N ASP A 32 -26.35 -0.09 -21.76
CA ASP A 32 -27.33 0.17 -22.82
C ASP A 32 -28.78 -0.25 -22.46
N GLY A 33 -29.21 0.07 -21.24
CA GLY A 33 -30.55 -0.26 -20.74
C GLY A 33 -30.77 -1.73 -20.39
N LYS A 34 -29.79 -2.60 -20.63
CA LYS A 34 -29.82 -4.03 -20.27
C LYS A 34 -29.14 -4.26 -18.93
N SER A 35 -29.70 -5.17 -18.14
CA SER A 35 -29.16 -5.57 -16.84
C SER A 35 -28.71 -7.03 -16.89
N SER A 36 -27.51 -7.30 -16.37
CA SER A 36 -26.95 -8.65 -16.29
C SER A 36 -26.39 -8.91 -14.90
N THR A 37 -26.62 -10.12 -14.36
CA THR A 37 -25.98 -10.54 -13.11
C THR A 37 -24.49 -10.81 -13.35
N VAL A 38 -23.65 -10.37 -12.43
CA VAL A 38 -22.20 -10.52 -12.48
C VAL A 38 -21.74 -11.31 -11.26
N HIS A 39 -20.92 -12.33 -11.51
CA HIS A 39 -20.18 -13.09 -10.52
C HIS A 39 -18.70 -13.00 -10.86
N LEU A 40 -17.98 -12.13 -10.18
CA LEU A 40 -16.54 -11.95 -10.37
C LEU A 40 -15.79 -12.65 -9.24
N ASN A 41 -14.98 -13.65 -9.59
CA ASN A 41 -14.05 -14.31 -8.69
C ASN A 41 -12.63 -13.96 -9.12
N TYR A 42 -11.91 -13.25 -8.28
CA TYR A 42 -10.57 -12.76 -8.57
C TYR A 42 -9.57 -13.36 -7.59
N ALA A 43 -8.43 -13.80 -8.11
CA ALA A 43 -7.30 -14.28 -7.34
C ALA A 43 -6.04 -13.60 -7.86
N HIS A 44 -5.22 -13.11 -6.93
CA HIS A 44 -3.97 -12.42 -7.21
C HIS A 44 -2.90 -12.89 -6.24
N GLU A 45 -1.68 -13.00 -6.74
CA GLU A 45 -0.49 -13.28 -5.96
C GLU A 45 0.64 -12.40 -6.47
N GLU A 46 1.32 -11.72 -5.57
CA GLU A 46 2.42 -10.83 -5.90
C GLU A 46 3.37 -10.68 -4.71
N ASN A 47 4.66 -10.50 -4.99
CA ASN A 47 5.62 -10.10 -3.96
C ASN A 47 5.62 -8.57 -3.81
N ILE A 48 5.07 -8.09 -2.68
CA ILE A 48 4.94 -6.65 -2.43
C ILE A 48 6.28 -5.97 -2.20
N PHE A 49 7.29 -6.68 -1.71
CA PHE A 49 8.63 -6.13 -1.51
C PHE A 49 9.34 -5.90 -2.84
N ASP A 50 9.19 -6.84 -3.79
CA ASP A 50 9.71 -6.67 -5.15
C ASP A 50 8.98 -5.54 -5.88
N LEU A 51 7.66 -5.45 -5.74
CA LEU A 51 6.89 -4.34 -6.30
C LEU A 51 7.40 -3.00 -5.75
N TRP A 52 7.52 -2.84 -4.43
CA TRP A 52 7.99 -1.60 -3.82
C TRP A 52 9.42 -1.24 -4.23
N ARG A 53 10.30 -2.23 -4.38
CA ARG A 53 11.65 -2.02 -4.94
C ARG A 53 11.58 -1.53 -6.38
N SER A 54 10.75 -2.13 -7.24
CA SER A 54 10.62 -1.71 -8.64
C SER A 54 10.04 -0.30 -8.79
N LEU A 55 9.12 0.08 -7.90
CA LEU A 55 8.56 1.43 -7.83
C LEU A 55 9.48 2.43 -7.10
N ARG A 56 10.65 1.99 -6.61
CA ARG A 56 11.58 2.77 -5.79
C ARG A 56 10.88 3.50 -4.64
N PHE A 57 9.87 2.86 -4.05
CA PHE A 57 9.04 3.47 -3.02
C PHE A 57 9.86 3.95 -1.82
N GLY A 58 10.86 3.16 -1.39
CA GLY A 58 11.75 3.52 -0.27
C GLY A 58 12.57 4.78 -0.52
N ASP A 59 13.22 4.87 -1.69
CA ASP A 59 14.00 6.06 -2.09
C ASP A 59 13.11 7.31 -2.15
N ASN A 60 11.90 7.16 -2.71
CA ASN A 60 10.94 8.25 -2.84
C ASN A 60 10.45 8.73 -1.46
N LEU A 61 10.17 7.78 -0.54
CA LEU A 61 9.78 8.10 0.83
C LEU A 61 10.92 8.79 1.59
N GLN A 62 12.17 8.33 1.43
CA GLN A 62 13.32 8.96 2.05
C GLN A 62 13.49 10.41 1.57
N ALA A 63 13.48 10.63 0.25
CA ALA A 63 13.61 11.98 -0.30
C ALA A 63 12.48 12.91 0.18
N TRP A 64 11.25 12.38 0.28
CA TRP A 64 10.13 13.13 0.84
C TRP A 64 10.35 13.48 2.32
N LEU A 65 10.83 12.53 3.13
CA LEU A 65 11.13 12.76 4.54
C LEU A 65 12.24 13.80 4.72
N GLU A 66 13.31 13.75 3.96
CA GLU A 66 14.41 14.73 4.03
C GLU A 66 13.93 16.16 3.73
N GLN A 67 12.93 16.31 2.86
CA GLN A 67 12.37 17.61 2.49
C GLN A 67 11.31 18.12 3.48
N ASN A 68 10.50 17.23 4.05
CA ASN A 68 9.28 17.61 4.77
C ASN A 68 9.34 17.32 6.27
N ALA A 69 10.10 16.33 6.70
CA ALA A 69 10.28 16.05 8.11
C ALA A 69 11.33 17.03 8.65
N MET A 70 10.89 17.96 9.50
CA MET A 70 11.83 18.66 10.36
C MET A 70 12.42 17.62 11.31
N LEU A 71 13.66 17.19 11.04
CA LEU A 71 14.42 16.42 12.03
C LEU A 71 14.41 17.26 13.32
N PRO A 72 14.05 16.69 14.49
CA PRO A 72 14.19 17.41 15.73
C PRO A 72 15.67 17.81 15.85
N VAL A 73 15.94 19.10 15.67
CA VAL A 73 17.26 19.67 15.88
C VAL A 73 17.61 19.28 17.32
N ARG A 74 18.64 18.44 17.49
CA ARG A 74 19.29 18.32 18.79
C ARG A 74 19.88 19.69 19.08
N ARG A 75 19.09 20.56 19.72
CA ARG A 75 19.61 21.79 20.31
C ARG A 75 20.55 21.28 21.40
N CYS A 76 21.85 21.29 21.13
CA CYS A 76 22.86 21.28 22.19
C CYS A 76 22.61 22.60 22.96
N THR A 77 21.65 22.60 23.88
CA THR A 77 21.36 23.75 24.75
C THR A 77 22.51 23.86 25.75
N ASP A 78 23.22 24.99 25.66
CA ASP A 78 24.24 25.49 26.56
C ASP A 78 25.44 24.58 26.88
N GLY A 79 26.51 24.81 26.10
CA GLY A 79 27.82 25.08 26.71
C GLY A 79 28.77 23.92 26.96
N LYS A 80 28.46 22.65 26.63
CA LYS A 80 29.45 21.56 26.74
C LYS A 80 29.40 20.58 25.57
N THR A 81 30.44 20.66 24.75
CA THR A 81 30.92 19.73 23.71
C THR A 81 30.05 18.52 23.41
N CYS A 82 29.35 18.56 22.27
CA CYS A 82 28.72 17.40 21.68
C CYS A 82 29.83 16.49 21.11
N LYS A 83 30.28 15.48 21.87
CA LYS A 83 31.23 14.46 21.40
C LYS A 83 30.49 13.47 20.51
N GLU A 84 30.99 13.28 19.28
CA GLU A 84 30.56 12.17 18.43
C GLU A 84 30.95 10.83 19.09
N PRO A 85 30.04 9.84 19.14
CA PRO A 85 30.40 8.51 19.57
C PRO A 85 31.33 7.88 18.53
N LYS A 86 32.47 7.37 19.01
CA LYS A 86 33.40 6.52 18.26
C LYS A 86 32.77 5.15 18.00
#